data_AF-A0A1Q3IWY9-F1
#
_entry.id   AF-A0A1Q3IWY9-F1
#
_cell.length_a   1.000
_cell.length_b   1.000
_cell.length_c   1.000
_cell.angle_alpha   90.00
_cell.angle_beta   90.00
_cell.angle_gamma   90.00
#
_symmetry.space_group_name_H-M   'P 1'
#
loop_
_entity.id
_entity.type
_entity.pdbx_description
1 polymer ?
#
loop_
_entity_poly.entity_id
_entity_poly.type
_entity_poly.pdbx_seq_one_letter_code
_entity_poly.pdbx_strand_id
1 'polypeptide(L)'
;MNFKALVGAVAGLALATTAMAAEITGAGASFPFPIYAKWAATYKGVSGTSLNYQSIGSGGGIAQIKAKTVAFGATDKPLTPKELNAAGLTQFPTVIGGVVPVVNIPGITPGQLALDGQTLAGIFMGKIARWDAPEIKKLNPGVNLPGRAITVVHRSDGSGTTFIFATYLSRVNADWKNDVGADTAIDWPTGIGAKGNEGVAGNVAQIGGSIGYVEYAYAKQNGCVDLLSAIS
;
A
#
# COMPACT_ATOMS: atom_id res chain seq x y z
N MET A 1 -50.96 -2.17 -65.18
CA MET A 1 -51.49 -3.40 -64.56
C MET A 1 -50.60 -4.57 -64.99
N ASN A 2 -49.84 -5.13 -64.05
CA ASN A 2 -49.40 -6.54 -63.92
C ASN A 2 -48.10 -6.69 -63.14
N PHE A 3 -48.33 -6.71 -61.83
CA PHE A 3 -47.68 -7.46 -60.76
C PHE A 3 -47.02 -8.79 -61.18
N LYS A 4 -45.85 -9.07 -60.56
CA LYS A 4 -45.24 -10.36 -60.15
C LYS A 4 -43.73 -10.36 -60.49
N ALA A 5 -42.78 -10.66 -59.61
CA ALA A 5 -42.75 -10.83 -58.17
C ALA A 5 -41.28 -10.68 -57.78
N LEU A 6 -41.03 -9.82 -56.80
CA LEU A 6 -39.75 -9.50 -56.19
C LEU A 6 -39.39 -10.64 -55.23
N VAL A 7 -38.37 -11.45 -55.53
CA VAL A 7 -37.76 -12.36 -54.54
C VAL A 7 -36.45 -11.72 -54.11
N GLY A 8 -36.49 -11.03 -52.97
CA GLY A 8 -35.40 -10.27 -52.41
C GLY A 8 -34.30 -11.16 -51.86
N ALA A 9 -33.09 -11.03 -52.43
CA ALA A 9 -31.86 -11.43 -51.78
C ALA A 9 -31.40 -10.30 -50.86
N VAL A 10 -31.77 -10.36 -49.58
CA VAL A 10 -31.10 -9.58 -48.52
C VAL A 10 -30.50 -10.57 -47.55
N ALA A 11 -29.32 -11.08 -47.89
CA ALA A 11 -28.43 -11.70 -46.93
C ALA A 11 -27.84 -10.59 -46.05
N GLY A 12 -28.61 -10.17 -45.04
CA GLY A 12 -28.10 -9.31 -43.99
C GLY A 12 -27.08 -10.10 -43.17
N LEU A 13 -25.79 -9.94 -43.47
CA LEU A 13 -24.74 -10.29 -42.52
C LEU A 13 -24.93 -9.36 -41.32
N ALA A 14 -25.60 -9.86 -40.28
CA ALA A 14 -25.44 -9.34 -38.95
C ALA A 14 -23.99 -9.59 -38.55
N LEU A 15 -23.12 -8.60 -38.78
CA LEU A 15 -21.85 -8.50 -38.07
C LEU A 15 -22.20 -8.28 -36.60
N ALA A 16 -22.45 -9.37 -35.89
CA ALA A 16 -22.37 -9.39 -34.45
C ALA A 16 -20.91 -9.10 -34.12
N THR A 17 -20.56 -7.81 -33.98
CA THR A 17 -19.34 -7.44 -33.28
C THR A 17 -19.51 -8.03 -31.89
N THR A 18 -18.82 -9.13 -31.61
CA THR A 18 -18.61 -9.55 -30.24
C THR A 18 -18.01 -8.33 -29.55
N ALA A 19 -18.79 -7.70 -28.67
CA ALA A 19 -18.25 -6.66 -27.82
C ALA A 19 -17.16 -7.35 -27.00
N MET A 20 -15.91 -7.18 -27.41
CA MET A 20 -14.75 -7.54 -26.60
C MET A 20 -14.94 -6.77 -25.31
N ALA A 21 -15.28 -7.47 -24.21
CA ALA A 21 -15.41 -6.85 -22.91
C ALA A 21 -14.06 -6.16 -22.63
N ALA A 22 -14.06 -4.82 -22.69
CA ALA A 22 -12.84 -4.05 -22.55
C ALA A 22 -12.23 -4.35 -21.19
N GLU A 23 -10.96 -4.76 -21.18
CA GLU A 23 -10.22 -5.00 -19.95
C GLU A 23 -10.03 -3.67 -19.22
N ILE A 24 -10.55 -3.58 -18.00
CA ILE A 24 -10.36 -2.39 -17.16
C ILE A 24 -8.94 -2.44 -16.60
N THR A 25 -8.11 -1.46 -16.94
CA THR A 25 -6.73 -1.37 -16.44
C THR A 25 -6.62 -0.38 -15.30
N GLY A 26 -5.97 -0.79 -14.22
CA GLY A 26 -5.69 0.05 -13.07
C GLY A 26 -4.25 -0.11 -12.60
N ALA A 27 -3.70 0.93 -11.98
CA ALA A 27 -2.38 0.86 -11.37
C ALA A 27 -2.26 1.79 -10.16
N GLY A 28 -1.45 1.40 -9.18
CA GLY A 28 -1.04 2.29 -8.11
C GLY A 28 -0.82 1.62 -6.78
N ALA A 29 -1.45 2.18 -5.75
CA ALA A 29 -1.29 1.81 -4.35
C ALA A 29 -1.27 0.29 -4.11
N SER A 30 -0.24 -0.19 -3.41
CA SER A 30 -0.20 -1.56 -2.91
C SER A 30 -1.08 -1.74 -1.67
N PHE A 31 -1.45 -0.68 -0.97
CA PHE A 31 -2.29 -0.74 0.23
C PHE A 31 -3.64 -1.45 -0.01
N PRO A 32 -4.46 -1.06 -1.01
CA PRO A 32 -5.74 -1.72 -1.28
C PRO A 32 -5.60 -2.95 -2.21
N PHE A 33 -4.39 -3.35 -2.59
CA PHE A 33 -4.23 -4.43 -3.57
C PHE A 33 -4.93 -5.74 -3.17
N PRO A 34 -4.86 -6.23 -1.91
CA PRO A 34 -5.53 -7.46 -1.53
C PRO A 34 -7.05 -7.43 -1.76
N ILE A 35 -7.70 -6.31 -1.47
CA ILE A 35 -9.15 -6.16 -1.67
C ILE A 35 -9.50 -5.94 -3.16
N TYR A 36 -8.71 -5.17 -3.90
CA TYR A 36 -8.93 -4.96 -5.34
C TYR A 36 -8.75 -6.25 -6.14
N ALA A 37 -7.74 -7.06 -5.82
CA ALA A 37 -7.54 -8.37 -6.44
C ALA A 37 -8.76 -9.29 -6.20
N LYS A 38 -9.30 -9.29 -4.98
CA LYS A 38 -10.51 -10.06 -4.65
C LYS A 38 -11.73 -9.56 -5.42
N TRP A 39 -11.95 -8.25 -5.46
CA TRP A 39 -13.05 -7.65 -6.23
C TRP A 39 -12.94 -7.91 -7.72
N ALA A 40 -11.75 -7.81 -8.30
CA ALA A 40 -11.52 -8.10 -9.72
C ALA A 40 -11.90 -9.55 -10.07
N ALA A 41 -11.47 -10.51 -9.25
CA ALA A 41 -11.81 -11.92 -9.45
C ALA A 41 -13.32 -12.17 -9.32
N THR A 42 -13.97 -11.62 -8.29
CA THR A 42 -15.42 -11.74 -8.10
C THR A 42 -16.20 -11.07 -9.23
N TYR A 43 -15.80 -9.86 -9.64
CA TYR A 43 -16.46 -9.10 -10.69
C TYR A 43 -16.38 -9.80 -12.05
N LYS A 44 -15.23 -10.40 -12.37
CA LYS A 44 -15.07 -11.23 -13.57
C LYS A 44 -16.01 -12.44 -13.55
N GLY A 45 -16.16 -13.09 -12.41
CA GLY A 45 -17.07 -14.24 -12.26
C GLY A 45 -18.54 -13.90 -12.51
N VAL A 46 -18.99 -12.70 -12.15
CA VAL A 46 -20.41 -12.30 -12.28
C VAL A 46 -20.71 -11.55 -13.58
N SER A 47 -19.75 -10.83 -14.15
CA SER A 47 -19.97 -9.94 -15.31
C SER A 47 -19.25 -10.38 -16.58
N GLY A 48 -18.28 -11.30 -16.48
CA GLY A 48 -17.33 -11.60 -17.56
C GLY A 48 -16.28 -10.51 -17.83
N THR A 49 -16.40 -9.34 -17.21
CA THR A 49 -15.47 -8.22 -17.41
C THR A 49 -14.19 -8.44 -16.63
N SER A 50 -13.03 -8.32 -17.30
CA SER A 50 -11.73 -8.44 -16.64
C SER A 50 -11.26 -7.09 -16.12
N LEU A 51 -10.72 -7.08 -14.90
CA LEU A 51 -10.02 -5.95 -14.31
C LEU A 51 -8.59 -6.38 -13.99
N ASN A 52 -7.63 -5.68 -14.57
CA ASN A 52 -6.20 -5.90 -14.36
C ASN A 52 -5.62 -4.73 -13.57
N TYR A 53 -5.21 -5.01 -12.33
CA TYR A 53 -4.66 -4.01 -11.43
C TYR A 53 -3.19 -4.28 -11.11
N GLN A 54 -2.35 -3.27 -11.32
CA GLN A 54 -0.91 -3.33 -11.11
C GLN A 54 -0.52 -2.64 -9.79
N SER A 55 -0.02 -3.42 -8.83
CA SER A 55 0.51 -2.93 -7.55
C SER A 55 1.92 -2.34 -7.75
N ILE A 56 2.00 -1.03 -7.99
CA ILE A 56 3.25 -0.33 -8.36
C ILE A 56 3.57 0.86 -7.44
N GLY A 57 2.80 1.06 -6.39
CA GLY A 57 2.91 2.21 -5.49
C GLY A 57 2.08 3.40 -5.96
N SER A 58 1.65 4.21 -5.00
CA SER A 58 0.73 5.35 -5.19
C SER A 58 1.33 6.41 -6.11
N GLY A 59 2.65 6.65 -6.03
CA GLY A 59 3.36 7.54 -6.96
C GLY A 59 3.30 7.04 -8.41
N GLY A 60 3.48 5.73 -8.62
CA GLY A 60 3.33 5.11 -9.94
C GLY A 60 1.90 5.22 -10.48
N GLY A 61 0.89 5.00 -9.63
CA GLY A 61 -0.51 5.16 -9.99
C GLY A 61 -0.87 6.58 -10.43
N ILE A 62 -0.41 7.59 -9.67
CA ILE A 62 -0.59 9.01 -10.02
C ILE A 62 0.08 9.32 -11.37
N ALA A 63 1.30 8.84 -11.60
CA ALA A 63 2.01 9.07 -12.86
C ALA A 63 1.28 8.43 -14.05
N GLN A 64 0.86 7.17 -13.93
CA GLN A 64 0.20 6.44 -15.03
C GLN A 64 -1.17 7.00 -15.39
N ILE A 65 -1.98 7.40 -14.40
CA ILE A 65 -3.30 7.99 -14.70
C ILE A 65 -3.17 9.37 -15.35
N LYS A 66 -2.20 10.20 -14.94
CA LYS A 66 -1.90 11.48 -15.59
C LYS A 66 -1.38 11.29 -17.03
N ALA A 67 -0.62 10.23 -17.27
CA ALA A 67 -0.15 9.84 -18.59
C ALA A 67 -1.21 9.12 -19.44
N LYS A 68 -2.41 8.87 -18.89
CA LYS A 68 -3.52 8.18 -19.56
C LYS A 68 -3.16 6.77 -20.07
N THR A 69 -2.25 6.08 -19.38
CA THR A 69 -1.83 4.71 -19.74
C THR A 69 -2.70 3.64 -19.08
N VAL A 70 -3.54 4.02 -18.12
CA VAL A 70 -4.48 3.16 -17.40
C VAL A 70 -5.84 3.83 -17.30
N ALA A 71 -6.91 3.05 -17.15
CA ALA A 71 -8.26 3.56 -16.98
C ALA A 71 -8.48 4.23 -15.61
N PHE A 72 -7.79 3.77 -14.57
CA PHE A 72 -7.79 4.43 -13.26
C PHE A 72 -6.44 4.33 -12.53
N GLY A 73 -6.12 5.37 -11.75
CA GLY A 73 -5.00 5.38 -10.82
C GLY A 73 -5.49 5.21 -9.38
N ALA A 74 -4.69 4.55 -8.54
CA ALA A 74 -4.97 4.40 -7.11
C ALA A 74 -3.86 5.02 -6.26
N THR A 75 -4.25 5.81 -5.25
CA THR A 75 -3.32 6.48 -4.34
C THR A 75 -3.89 6.58 -2.93
N ASP A 76 -3.02 6.41 -1.93
CA ASP A 76 -3.32 6.69 -0.51
C ASP A 76 -2.85 8.09 -0.09
N LYS A 77 -2.12 8.80 -0.96
CA LYS A 77 -1.86 10.25 -0.85
C LYS A 77 -2.89 10.97 -1.70
N PRO A 78 -3.93 11.59 -1.12
CA PRO A 78 -4.93 12.31 -1.90
C PRO A 78 -4.27 13.49 -2.61
N LEU A 79 -4.60 13.67 -3.89
CA LEU A 79 -4.18 14.84 -4.65
C LEU A 79 -4.95 16.07 -4.18
N THR A 80 -4.29 17.22 -4.20
CA THR A 80 -4.95 18.50 -3.92
C THR A 80 -5.95 18.86 -5.02
N PRO A 81 -6.98 19.68 -4.74
CA PRO A 81 -7.90 20.16 -5.77
C PRO A 81 -7.19 20.81 -6.96
N LYS A 82 -6.08 21.53 -6.71
CA LYS A 82 -5.26 22.15 -7.76
C LYS A 82 -4.64 21.10 -8.69
N GLU A 83 -4.08 20.03 -8.14
CA GLU A 83 -3.48 18.95 -8.93
C GLU A 83 -4.53 18.16 -9.72
N LEU A 84 -5.71 17.92 -9.12
CA LEU A 84 -6.84 17.26 -9.79
C LEU A 84 -7.34 18.07 -10.98
N ASN A 85 -7.59 19.38 -10.77
CA ASN A 85 -8.04 20.28 -11.83
C ASN A 85 -7.02 20.39 -12.97
N ALA A 86 -5.73 20.52 -12.64
CA ALA A 86 -4.67 20.60 -13.65
C ALA A 86 -4.54 19.31 -14.48
N ALA A 87 -4.82 18.15 -13.90
CA ALA A 87 -4.76 16.86 -14.57
C ALA A 87 -6.10 16.40 -15.19
N GLY A 88 -7.20 17.14 -14.96
CA GLY A 88 -8.54 16.73 -15.39
C GLY A 88 -9.00 15.42 -14.73
N LEU A 89 -8.67 15.22 -13.45
CA LEU A 89 -8.96 13.99 -12.71
C LEU A 89 -10.05 14.21 -11.67
N THR A 90 -10.84 13.15 -11.44
CA THR A 90 -11.78 13.05 -10.31
C THR A 90 -11.26 12.00 -9.33
N GLN A 91 -11.39 12.26 -8.04
CA GLN A 91 -10.94 11.35 -6.98
C GLN A 91 -12.09 11.03 -6.03
N PHE A 92 -12.21 9.76 -5.66
CA PHE A 92 -13.19 9.26 -4.69
C PHE A 92 -12.56 8.18 -3.79
N PRO A 93 -12.96 8.08 -2.51
CA PRO A 93 -12.46 7.03 -1.62
C PRO A 93 -13.10 5.67 -1.94
N THR A 94 -12.39 4.59 -1.64
CA THR A 94 -12.89 3.21 -1.86
C THR A 94 -13.01 2.42 -0.55
N VAL A 95 -11.95 2.37 0.24
CA VAL A 95 -11.87 1.59 1.49
C VAL A 95 -11.08 2.34 2.55
N ILE A 96 -11.26 1.94 3.82
CA ILE A 96 -10.44 2.36 4.95
C ILE A 96 -9.66 1.14 5.42
N GLY A 97 -8.38 1.32 5.76
CA GLY A 97 -7.54 0.29 6.37
C GLY A 97 -6.57 0.90 7.37
N GLY A 98 -5.72 0.06 7.97
CA GLY A 98 -4.70 0.48 8.94
C GLY A 98 -3.28 0.22 8.44
N VAL A 99 -2.37 1.15 8.73
CA VAL A 99 -0.92 0.91 8.63
C VAL A 99 -0.44 0.49 10.01
N VAL A 100 0.23 -0.66 10.08
CA VAL A 100 0.75 -1.22 11.33
C VAL A 100 2.27 -1.40 11.23
N PRO A 101 3.03 -1.05 12.27
CA PRO A 101 4.41 -1.49 12.36
C PRO A 101 4.43 -3.00 12.60
N VAL A 102 5.29 -3.70 11.89
CA VAL A 102 5.50 -5.15 12.00
C VAL A 102 6.94 -5.42 12.37
N VAL A 103 7.17 -6.44 13.20
CA VAL A 103 8.51 -6.80 13.67
C VAL A 103 8.80 -8.27 13.44
N ASN A 104 10.07 -8.61 13.45
CA ASN A 104 10.53 -9.99 13.55
C ASN A 104 11.61 -10.07 14.62
N ILE A 105 11.21 -10.39 15.85
CA ILE A 105 12.10 -10.44 17.00
C ILE A 105 11.98 -11.84 17.61
N PRO A 106 13.03 -12.68 17.53
CA PRO A 106 12.99 -14.01 18.13
C PRO A 106 12.59 -13.96 19.60
N GLY A 107 11.58 -14.75 19.96
CA GLY A 107 11.05 -14.82 21.33
C GLY A 107 9.94 -13.82 21.65
N ILE A 108 9.59 -12.91 20.73
CA ILE A 108 8.46 -11.99 20.86
C ILE A 108 7.32 -12.45 19.94
N THR A 109 6.12 -12.57 20.49
CA THR A 109 4.91 -12.98 19.75
C THR A 109 3.95 -11.80 19.55
N PRO A 110 2.94 -11.91 18.66
CA PRO A 110 2.04 -10.80 18.33
C PRO A 110 1.39 -10.19 19.57
N GLY A 111 1.43 -8.86 19.67
CA GLY A 111 0.88 -8.09 20.79
C GLY A 111 1.70 -8.08 22.08
N GLN A 112 2.89 -8.69 22.12
CA GLN A 112 3.78 -8.60 23.30
C GLN A 112 4.65 -7.34 23.35
N LEU A 113 4.80 -6.65 22.22
CA LEU A 113 5.65 -5.47 22.11
C LEU A 113 4.80 -4.22 21.86
N ALA A 114 5.00 -3.21 22.70
CA ALA A 114 4.44 -1.88 22.60
C ALA A 114 5.51 -0.87 22.18
N LEU A 115 5.17 0.03 21.27
CA LEU A 115 5.98 1.19 20.89
C LEU A 115 5.08 2.42 20.85
N ASP A 116 5.57 3.53 21.37
CA ASP A 116 4.94 4.85 21.19
C ASP A 116 5.50 5.56 19.95
N GLY A 117 4.88 6.68 19.57
CA GLY A 117 5.28 7.45 18.40
C GLY A 117 6.70 8.02 18.47
N GLN A 118 7.18 8.37 19.68
CA GLN A 118 8.54 8.90 19.87
C GLN A 118 9.59 7.82 19.64
N THR A 119 9.37 6.65 20.23
CA THR A 119 10.27 5.49 20.13
C THR A 119 10.28 4.98 18.69
N LEU A 120 9.10 4.91 18.05
CA LEU A 120 9.00 4.52 16.65
C LEU A 120 9.76 5.49 15.73
N ALA A 121 9.59 6.80 15.90
CA ALA A 121 10.38 7.79 15.15
C ALA A 121 11.88 7.62 15.41
N GLY A 122 12.29 7.46 16.67
CA GLY A 122 13.69 7.23 17.06
C GLY A 122 14.31 6.01 16.38
N ILE A 123 13.54 4.92 16.24
CA ILE A 123 13.96 3.71 15.51
C ILE A 123 14.16 4.02 14.01
N PHE A 124 13.18 4.63 13.35
CA PHE A 124 13.27 4.92 11.92
C PHE A 124 14.27 6.05 11.58
N MET A 125 14.65 6.88 12.55
CA MET A 125 15.78 7.82 12.44
C MET A 125 17.15 7.19 12.74
N GLY A 126 17.19 5.93 13.19
CA GLY A 126 18.42 5.24 13.60
C GLY A 126 18.98 5.69 14.95
N LYS A 127 18.29 6.58 15.68
CA LYS A 127 18.65 7.02 17.04
C LYS A 127 18.50 5.88 18.06
N ILE A 128 17.53 4.98 17.84
CA ILE A 128 17.32 3.77 18.63
C ILE A 128 17.66 2.57 17.74
N ALA A 129 18.82 1.97 17.98
CA ALA A 129 19.39 0.96 17.08
C ALA A 129 19.34 -0.48 17.63
N ARG A 130 18.78 -0.70 18.83
CA ARG A 130 18.75 -2.01 19.49
C ARG A 130 17.44 -2.26 20.22
N TRP A 131 16.97 -3.51 20.22
CA TRP A 131 15.71 -3.90 20.84
C TRP A 131 15.71 -3.81 22.38
N ASP A 132 16.88 -3.88 23.00
CA ASP A 132 17.06 -3.75 24.46
C ASP A 132 17.34 -2.30 24.91
N ALA A 133 17.09 -1.32 24.06
CA ALA A 133 17.26 0.10 24.37
C ALA A 133 16.35 0.55 25.55
N PRO A 134 16.81 1.47 26.41
CA PRO A 134 16.04 1.95 27.56
C PRO A 134 14.62 2.46 27.22
N GLU A 135 14.49 3.14 26.08
CA GLU A 135 13.22 3.69 25.56
C GLU A 135 12.21 2.57 25.30
N ILE A 136 12.65 1.47 24.66
CA ILE A 136 11.81 0.31 24.37
C ILE A 136 11.51 -0.47 25.66
N LYS A 137 12.51 -0.69 26.52
CA LYS A 137 12.34 -1.37 27.81
C LYS A 137 11.30 -0.68 28.70
N LYS A 138 11.32 0.65 28.74
CA LYS A 138 10.37 1.45 29.53
C LYS A 138 8.92 1.19 29.14
N LEU A 139 8.65 0.98 27.85
CA LEU A 139 7.31 0.73 27.33
C LEU A 139 6.86 -0.73 27.50
N ASN A 140 7.79 -1.64 27.83
CA ASN A 140 7.57 -3.08 27.82
C ASN A 140 8.01 -3.74 29.13
N PRO A 141 7.44 -3.34 30.28
CA PRO A 141 7.79 -3.95 31.57
C PRO A 141 7.44 -5.45 31.56
N GLY A 142 8.41 -6.29 31.92
CA GLY A 142 8.24 -7.75 31.96
C GLY A 142 8.44 -8.47 30.64
N VAL A 143 8.75 -7.77 29.54
CA VAL A 143 9.09 -8.38 28.25
C VAL A 143 10.60 -8.60 28.18
N ASN A 144 11.01 -9.84 27.87
CA ASN A 144 12.41 -10.20 27.70
C ASN A 144 12.93 -9.72 26.33
N LEU A 145 13.34 -8.45 26.26
CA LEU A 145 13.85 -7.84 25.04
C LEU A 145 15.30 -8.29 24.75
N PRO A 146 15.58 -8.80 23.54
CA PRO A 146 16.92 -9.28 23.19
C PRO A 146 17.89 -8.12 22.92
N GLY A 147 19.16 -8.32 23.27
CA GLY A 147 20.26 -7.43 22.87
C GLY A 147 20.60 -7.55 21.39
N ARG A 148 19.63 -7.35 20.51
CA ARG A 148 19.76 -7.47 19.05
C ARG A 148 19.67 -6.11 18.40
N ALA A 149 20.47 -5.89 17.35
CA ALA A 149 20.36 -4.70 16.52
C ALA A 149 19.01 -4.65 15.80
N ILE A 150 18.49 -3.44 15.59
CA ILE A 150 17.27 -3.19 14.83
C ILE A 150 17.64 -3.01 13.36
N THR A 151 16.94 -3.72 12.48
CA THR A 151 17.02 -3.49 11.03
C THR A 151 15.74 -2.83 10.55
N VAL A 152 15.81 -1.57 10.15
CA VAL A 152 14.67 -0.87 9.56
C VAL A 152 14.45 -1.34 8.12
N VAL A 153 13.21 -1.66 7.78
CA VAL A 153 12.76 -1.96 6.42
C VAL A 153 11.73 -0.91 6.04
N HIS A 154 12.02 -0.14 5.01
CA HIS A 154 11.13 0.91 4.51
C HIS A 154 10.79 0.67 3.04
N ARG A 155 9.86 1.47 2.51
CA ARG A 155 9.51 1.41 1.09
C ARG A 155 10.60 2.04 0.23
N SER A 156 10.94 1.40 -0.88
CA SER A 156 11.83 1.95 -1.91
C SER A 156 11.10 2.67 -3.05
N ASP A 157 9.81 2.40 -3.21
CA ASP A 157 8.95 2.99 -4.24
C ASP A 157 8.06 4.13 -3.69
N GLY A 158 7.61 5.02 -4.58
CA GLY A 158 6.69 6.11 -4.24
C GLY A 158 5.37 5.58 -3.68
N SER A 159 5.18 5.71 -2.37
CA SER A 159 4.23 4.92 -1.59
C SER A 159 3.27 5.78 -0.77
N GLY A 160 1.97 5.57 -0.94
CA GLY A 160 0.97 6.18 -0.08
C GLY A 160 1.02 5.66 1.37
N THR A 161 1.43 4.40 1.55
CA THR A 161 1.71 3.84 2.90
C THR A 161 2.84 4.59 3.59
N THR A 162 3.90 4.97 2.86
CA THR A 162 4.96 5.85 3.37
C THR A 162 4.43 7.22 3.74
N PHE A 163 3.60 7.81 2.87
CA PHE A 163 2.97 9.10 3.17
C PHE A 163 2.16 9.06 4.47
N ILE A 164 1.33 8.02 4.66
CA ILE A 164 0.55 7.85 5.90
C ILE A 164 1.47 7.70 7.12
N PHE A 165 2.45 6.79 7.03
CA PHE A 165 3.36 6.49 8.13
C PHE A 165 4.22 7.70 8.54
N ALA A 166 4.86 8.35 7.56
CA ALA A 166 5.69 9.53 7.79
C ALA A 166 4.86 10.74 8.25
N THR A 167 3.60 10.86 7.81
CA THR A 167 2.67 11.88 8.33
C THR A 167 2.38 11.66 9.81
N TYR A 168 2.15 10.41 10.22
CA TYR A 168 2.00 10.07 11.63
C TYR A 168 3.26 10.45 12.42
N LEU A 169 4.44 10.02 11.97
CA LEU A 169 5.71 10.34 12.64
C LEU A 169 5.97 11.85 12.73
N SER A 170 5.67 12.61 11.66
CA SER A 170 5.78 14.07 11.65
C SER A 170 4.83 14.77 12.64
N ARG A 171 3.72 14.14 13.02
CA ARG A 171 2.78 14.70 14.00
C ARG A 171 3.22 14.42 15.43
N VAL A 172 3.83 13.27 15.66
CA VAL A 172 4.19 12.84 17.02
C VAL A 172 5.62 13.20 17.39
N ASN A 173 6.55 13.36 16.45
CA ASN A 173 7.96 13.64 16.72
C ASN A 173 8.46 14.88 15.95
N ALA A 174 8.97 15.87 16.69
CA ALA A 174 9.40 17.14 16.11
C ALA A 174 10.68 17.01 15.28
N ASP A 175 11.64 16.18 15.70
CA ASP A 175 12.87 15.93 14.94
C ASP A 175 12.55 15.30 13.59
N TRP A 176 11.68 14.27 13.57
CA TRP A 176 11.20 13.67 12.33
C TRP A 176 10.56 14.72 11.41
N LYS A 177 9.68 15.56 11.97
CA LYS A 177 8.98 16.60 11.20
C LYS A 177 9.96 17.57 10.55
N ASN A 178 11.00 17.98 11.28
CA ASN A 178 11.96 18.99 10.83
C ASN A 178 13.02 18.41 9.88
N ASP A 179 13.47 17.19 10.15
CA ASP A 179 14.63 16.60 9.47
C ASP A 179 14.23 15.67 8.31
N VAL A 180 13.04 15.05 8.35
CA VAL A 180 12.61 14.02 7.39
C VAL A 180 11.30 14.40 6.68
N GLY A 181 10.28 14.83 7.43
CA GLY A 181 8.97 15.21 6.89
C GLY A 181 8.13 14.04 6.39
N ALA A 182 7.21 14.31 5.46
CA ALA A 182 6.25 13.33 4.93
C ALA A 182 5.88 13.58 3.46
N ASP A 183 6.16 12.59 2.62
CA ASP A 183 5.64 12.46 1.26
C ASP A 183 5.57 10.96 0.90
N THR A 184 5.17 10.63 -0.33
CA THR A 184 5.24 9.31 -0.93
C THR A 184 6.67 8.79 -1.11
N ALA A 185 7.65 9.69 -1.23
CA ALA A 185 9.07 9.39 -1.25
C ALA A 185 9.79 10.38 -0.32
N ILE A 186 10.61 9.88 0.58
CA ILE A 186 11.37 10.65 1.57
C ILE A 186 12.80 10.11 1.66
N ASP A 187 13.72 10.94 2.10
CA ASP A 187 15.12 10.55 2.33
C ASP A 187 15.22 9.83 3.68
N TRP A 188 15.19 8.50 3.64
CA TRP A 188 15.23 7.67 4.84
C TRP A 188 16.59 7.77 5.55
N PRO A 189 16.62 8.07 6.86
CA PRO A 189 17.88 8.17 7.61
C PRO A 189 18.65 6.84 7.71
N THR A 190 17.92 5.72 7.70
CA THR A 190 18.50 4.38 7.81
C THR A 190 17.55 3.32 7.25
N GLY A 191 18.07 2.10 7.12
CA GLY A 191 17.32 0.91 6.75
C GLY A 191 17.53 0.47 5.32
N ILE A 192 16.79 -0.56 4.95
CA ILE A 192 16.79 -1.13 3.61
C ILE A 192 15.46 -0.85 2.92
N GLY A 193 15.54 -0.47 1.65
CA GLY A 193 14.38 -0.22 0.82
C GLY A 193 13.83 -1.51 0.19
N ALA A 194 12.53 -1.75 0.35
CA ALA A 194 11.82 -2.86 -0.27
C ALA A 194 10.61 -2.34 -1.08
N LYS A 195 10.33 -2.99 -2.21
CA LYS A 195 9.26 -2.56 -3.12
C LYS A 195 7.90 -3.09 -2.66
N GLY A 196 6.90 -2.22 -2.57
CA GLY A 196 5.54 -2.59 -2.21
C GLY A 196 5.35 -2.99 -0.74
N ASN A 197 4.10 -3.22 -0.33
CA ASN A 197 3.83 -3.82 0.98
C ASN A 197 4.35 -5.27 1.04
N GLU A 198 4.27 -5.95 -0.10
CA GLU A 198 4.75 -7.32 -0.32
C GLU A 198 6.24 -7.43 0.02
N GLY A 199 7.06 -6.52 -0.52
CA GLY A 199 8.50 -6.52 -0.29
C GLY A 199 8.85 -6.18 1.15
N VAL A 200 8.18 -5.20 1.76
CA VAL A 200 8.43 -4.85 3.18
C VAL A 200 8.06 -6.01 4.09
N ALA A 201 6.85 -6.60 3.94
CA ALA A 201 6.42 -7.74 4.73
C ALA A 201 7.36 -8.94 4.57
N GLY A 202 7.76 -9.26 3.33
CA GLY A 202 8.68 -10.36 3.04
C GLY A 202 10.06 -10.16 3.68
N ASN A 203 10.63 -8.96 3.60
CA ASN A 203 11.91 -8.64 4.23
C ASN A 203 11.80 -8.73 5.76
N VAL A 204 10.72 -8.22 6.36
CA VAL A 204 10.52 -8.31 7.81
C VAL A 204 10.44 -9.77 8.25
N ALA A 205 9.65 -10.59 7.55
CA ALA A 205 9.51 -12.02 7.85
C ALA A 205 10.85 -12.79 7.79
N GLN A 206 11.79 -12.38 6.92
CA GLN A 206 13.06 -13.07 6.71
C GLN A 206 14.19 -12.57 7.63
N ILE A 207 14.20 -11.27 7.96
CA ILE A 207 15.33 -10.65 8.65
C ILE A 207 15.06 -10.61 10.16
N GLY A 208 15.73 -11.48 10.92
CA GLY A 208 15.61 -11.47 12.38
C GLY A 208 16.19 -10.20 13.00
N GLY A 209 15.39 -9.50 13.80
CA GLY A 209 15.65 -8.18 14.38
C GLY A 209 15.05 -7.01 13.58
N SER A 210 14.27 -7.27 12.53
CA SER A 210 13.74 -6.22 11.67
C SER A 210 12.44 -5.60 12.15
N ILE A 211 12.20 -4.38 11.69
CA ILE A 211 10.93 -3.65 11.81
C ILE A 211 10.60 -3.01 10.46
N GLY A 212 9.33 -3.04 10.09
CA GLY A 212 8.80 -2.32 8.94
C GLY A 212 7.39 -1.81 9.20
N TYR A 213 6.74 -1.24 8.19
CA TYR A 213 5.36 -0.77 8.25
C TYR A 213 4.60 -1.25 7.01
N VAL A 214 3.41 -1.83 7.23
CA VAL A 214 2.61 -2.41 6.16
C VAL A 214 1.13 -2.14 6.38
N GLU A 215 0.33 -2.25 5.33
CA GLU A 215 -1.12 -2.38 5.51
C GLU A 215 -1.46 -3.69 6.24
N TYR A 216 -2.42 -3.65 7.15
CA TYR A 216 -2.74 -4.74 8.08
C TYR A 216 -2.98 -6.11 7.43
N ALA A 217 -3.62 -6.18 6.25
CA ALA A 217 -3.83 -7.46 5.57
C ALA A 217 -2.51 -8.16 5.22
N TYR A 218 -1.44 -7.41 4.93
CA TYR A 218 -0.12 -7.97 4.66
C TYR A 218 0.55 -8.54 5.91
N ALA A 219 0.37 -7.89 7.07
CA ALA A 219 0.84 -8.44 8.35
C ALA A 219 0.15 -9.78 8.64
N LYS A 220 -1.18 -9.82 8.48
CA LYS A 220 -2.01 -11.01 8.72
C LYS A 220 -1.71 -12.16 7.76
N GLN A 221 -1.50 -11.88 6.48
CA GLN A 221 -1.25 -12.91 5.46
C GLN A 221 0.15 -13.51 5.56
N ASN A 222 1.16 -12.73 5.95
CA ASN A 222 2.55 -13.19 6.00
C ASN A 222 2.98 -13.71 7.38
N GLY A 223 2.06 -13.81 8.35
CA GLY A 223 2.37 -14.27 9.71
C GLY A 223 3.39 -13.39 10.44
N CYS A 224 3.52 -12.12 10.03
CA CYS A 224 4.41 -11.17 10.70
C CYS A 224 3.86 -10.84 12.10
N VAL A 225 4.74 -10.61 13.06
CA VAL A 225 4.37 -10.19 14.41
C VAL A 225 3.90 -8.74 14.35
N ASP A 226 2.59 -8.52 14.52
CA ASP A 226 1.99 -7.19 14.62
C ASP A 226 2.13 -6.64 16.06
N LEU A 227 2.40 -5.34 16.18
CA LEU A 227 2.43 -4.61 17.46
C LEU A 227 1.01 -4.29 17.93
N LEU A 228 0.19 -5.31 18.16
CA LEU A 228 -1.15 -5.14 18.70
C LEU A 228 -1.15 -5.15 20.23
N SER A 229 -0.55 -4.13 20.83
CA SER A 229 -0.95 -3.66 22.16
C SER A 229 -0.93 -2.13 22.17
N ALA A 230 -2.04 -1.55 21.69
CA ALA A 230 -2.43 -0.15 21.79
C ALA A 230 -1.37 0.90 21.40
N ILE A 231 -1.45 1.40 20.16
CA ILE A 231 -1.12 2.80 19.91
C ILE A 231 -2.25 3.61 20.56
N SER A 232 -2.14 3.87 21.87
CA SER A 232 -2.98 4.82 22.61
C SER A 232 -2.29 6.17 22.68
#